data_AF-A0A949H8U0-F1
#
_entry.id   AF-A0A949H8U0-F1
#
_cell.length_a   1.000
_cell.length_b   1.000
_cell.length_c   1.000
_cell.angle_alpha   90.00
_cell.angle_beta   90.00
_cell.angle_gamma   90.00
#
_symmetry.space_group_name_H-M   'P 1'
#
loop_
_entity.id
_entity.type
_entity.pdbx_description
1 polymer ?
#
loop_
_entity_poly.entity_id
_entity_poly.type
_entity_poly.pdbx_seq_one_letter_code
_entity_poly.pdbx_strand_id
1 'polypeptide(L)' 'MDDQRAVLSSAVTNLDDLVTRVTGLAEAMHAAGDESVAADLFEVERSLRMAQRRLTVVARRLR' A
#
# COMPACT_ATOMS: atom_id res chain seq x y z
N MET A 1 12.54 21.70 -4.23
CA MET A 1 11.25 21.35 -4.85
C MET A 1 11.34 20.03 -5.60
N ASP A 2 12.34 19.83 -6.48
CA ASP A 2 12.53 18.53 -7.17
C ASP A 2 12.76 17.35 -6.21
N ASP A 3 13.56 17.52 -5.15
CA ASP A 3 13.79 16.48 -4.14
C ASP A 3 12.51 16.05 -3.41
N GLN A 4 11.64 17.01 -3.06
CA GLN A 4 10.37 16.72 -2.37
C GLN A 4 9.41 15.93 -3.27
N ARG A 5 9.37 16.24 -4.57
CA ARG A 5 8.59 15.49 -5.57
C ARG A 5 9.15 14.08 -5.78
N ALA A 6 10.47 13.96 -5.83
CA ALA A 6 11.15 12.67 -5.96
C ALA A 6 10.87 11.76 -4.75
N VAL A 7 10.95 12.30 -3.53
CA VAL A 7 10.64 11.59 -2.28
C VAL A 7 9.19 11.09 -2.29
N LEU A 8 8.21 11.92 -2.68
CA LEU A 8 6.82 11.49 -2.74
C LEU A 8 6.54 10.47 -3.84
N SER A 9 7.20 10.57 -4.99
CA SER A 9 7.06 9.57 -6.05
C SER A 9 7.64 8.22 -5.61
N SER A 10 8.82 8.23 -4.97
CA SER A 10 9.41 7.02 -4.37
C SER A 10 8.51 6.43 -3.29
N ALA A 11 7.91 7.25 -2.44
CA ALA A 11 6.97 6.78 -1.41
C ALA A 11 5.70 6.15 -2.02
N VAL A 12 5.18 6.67 -3.13
CA VAL A 12 4.06 6.05 -3.86
C VAL A 12 4.45 4.67 -4.39
N THR A 13 5.63 4.53 -5.00
CA THR A 13 6.12 3.24 -5.51
C THR A 13 6.33 2.23 -4.38
N ASN A 14 7.03 2.62 -3.32
CA ASN A 14 7.29 1.74 -2.18
C ASN A 14 5.99 1.25 -1.52
N LEU A 15 4.95 2.09 -1.51
CA LEU A 15 3.65 1.73 -0.95
C LEU A 15 2.88 0.78 -1.87
N ASP A 16 3.02 0.89 -3.19
CA ASP A 16 2.46 -0.05 -4.16
C ASP A 16 3.08 -1.46 -4.01
N ASP A 17 4.41 -1.51 -3.87
CA ASP A 17 5.14 -2.75 -3.61
C ASP A 17 4.69 -3.40 -2.29
N LEU A 18 4.49 -2.58 -1.24
CA LEU A 18 4.00 -3.05 0.04
C LEU A 18 2.56 -3.58 -0.04
N VAL A 19 1.67 -2.91 -0.77
CA VAL A 19 0.30 -3.41 -1.02
C VAL A 19 0.36 -4.78 -1.67
N THR A 20 1.14 -4.94 -2.73
CA THR A 20 1.30 -6.23 -3.43
C THR A 20 1.75 -7.34 -2.50
N ARG A 21 2.76 -7.07 -1.66
CA ARG A 21 3.29 -8.05 -0.70
C ARG A 21 2.28 -8.43 0.38
N VAL A 22 1.55 -7.45 0.93
CA VAL A 22 0.53 -7.69 1.96
C VAL A 22 -0.65 -8.46 1.37
N THR A 23 -1.09 -8.13 0.15
CA THR A 23 -2.14 -8.89 -0.56
C THR A 23 -1.73 -10.36 -0.73
N GLY A 24 -0.53 -10.62 -1.24
CA GLY A 24 -0.05 -11.99 -1.43
C GLY A 24 0.03 -12.78 -0.12
N LEU A 25 0.43 -12.14 0.99
CA LEU A 25 0.42 -12.79 2.29
C LEU A 25 -1.00 -13.05 2.80
N ALA A 26 -1.92 -12.10 2.62
CA ALA A 26 -3.33 -12.26 3.00
C ALA A 26 -3.98 -13.44 2.27
N GLU A 27 -3.74 -13.54 0.96
CA GLU A 27 -4.19 -14.65 0.12
C GLU A 27 -3.59 -15.99 0.57
N ALA A 28 -2.30 -16.03 0.90
CA ALA A 28 -1.64 -17.23 1.39
C ALA A 28 -2.20 -17.69 2.76
N MET A 29 -2.45 -16.76 3.69
CA MET A 29 -3.05 -17.07 4.99
C MET A 29 -4.49 -17.54 4.83
N HIS A 30 -5.25 -16.93 3.93
CA HIS A 30 -6.61 -17.36 3.61
C HIS A 30 -6.61 -18.78 3.04
N ALA A 31 -5.72 -19.09 2.10
CA ALA A 31 -5.58 -20.43 1.52
C ALA A 31 -5.11 -21.49 2.54
N ALA A 32 -4.34 -21.07 3.57
CA ALA A 32 -3.93 -21.93 4.67
C ALA A 32 -5.01 -22.15 5.74
N GLY A 33 -6.16 -21.47 5.63
CA GLY A 33 -7.26 -21.56 6.60
C GLY A 33 -7.10 -20.68 7.84
N ASP A 34 -6.11 -19.78 7.87
CA ASP A 34 -5.96 -18.79 8.95
C ASP A 34 -6.80 -17.55 8.64
N GLU A 35 -8.11 -17.70 8.78
CA GLU A 35 -9.09 -16.66 8.43
C GLU A 35 -8.91 -15.37 9.24
N SER A 36 -8.52 -15.48 10.52
CA SER A 36 -8.26 -14.32 11.38
C SER A 36 -7.09 -13.48 10.86
N VAL A 37 -5.95 -14.11 10.61
CA VAL A 37 -4.76 -13.39 10.13
C VAL A 37 -5.00 -12.85 8.73
N ALA A 38 -5.68 -13.61 7.87
CA ALA A 38 -6.07 -13.14 6.54
C ALA A 38 -6.96 -11.89 6.60
N ALA A 39 -7.95 -11.87 7.48
CA ALA A 39 -8.84 -10.72 7.67
C ALA A 39 -8.05 -9.48 8.09
N ASP A 40 -7.19 -9.60 9.11
CA ASP A 40 -6.33 -8.50 9.58
C ASP A 40 -5.42 -7.98 8.45
N LEU A 41 -4.82 -8.87 7.67
CA LEU A 41 -3.97 -8.47 6.54
C LEU A 41 -4.75 -7.76 5.43
N PHE A 42 -6.00 -8.17 5.15
CA PHE A 42 -6.86 -7.45 4.21
C PHE A 42 -7.29 -6.08 4.74
N GLU A 43 -7.43 -5.88 6.05
CA GLU A 43 -7.67 -4.54 6.62
C GLU A 43 -6.45 -3.63 6.48
N VAL A 44 -5.25 -4.17 6.71
CA VAL A 44 -3.99 -3.47 6.47
C VAL A 44 -3.87 -3.10 4.99
N GLU A 45 -4.13 -4.03 4.08
CA GLU A 45 -4.13 -3.82 2.63
C GLU A 45 -5.04 -2.63 2.22
N ARG A 46 -6.27 -2.59 2.73
CA ARG A 46 -7.21 -1.49 2.46
C ARG A 46 -6.69 -0.15 2.97
N SER A 47 -6.09 -0.14 4.15
CA SER A 47 -5.49 1.05 4.76
C SER A 47 -4.31 1.56 3.93
N LEU A 48 -3.45 0.67 3.45
CA LEU A 48 -2.32 1.00 2.58
C LEU A 48 -2.79 1.56 1.23
N ARG A 49 -3.81 0.95 0.60
CA ARG A 49 -4.41 1.49 -0.64
C ARG A 49 -5.00 2.88 -0.45
N MET A 50 -5.66 3.12 0.69
CA MET A 50 -6.17 4.46 1.02
C MET A 50 -5.04 5.48 1.16
N ALA A 51 -3.94 5.10 1.84
CA ALA A 51 -2.75 5.94 1.95
C ALA A 51 -2.11 6.21 0.57
N GLN A 52 -1.99 5.20 -0.30
CA GLN A 52 -1.43 5.31 -1.64
C GLN A 52 -2.22 6.28 -2.51
N ARG A 53 -3.55 6.18 -2.48
CA ARG A 53 -4.43 7.12 -3.19
C ARG A 53 -4.21 8.56 -2.71
N ARG A 54 -4.16 8.77 -1.39
CA ARG A 54 -3.92 10.10 -0.80
C ARG A 54 -2.54 10.65 -1.19
N LEU A 55 -1.49 9.83 -1.10
CA LEU A 55 -0.13 10.23 -1.46
C LEU A 55 -0.03 10.60 -2.95
N THR A 56 -0.67 9.81 -3.82
CA THR A 56 -0.71 10.09 -5.27
C THR A 56 -1.38 11.44 -5.57
N VAL A 57 -2.47 11.78 -4.87
CA VAL A 57 -3.13 13.08 -5.00
C VAL A 57 -2.20 14.21 -4.55
N VAL A 58 -1.50 14.06 -3.43
CA VAL A 58 -0.54 15.06 -2.95
C VAL A 58 0.64 15.22 -3.92
N ALA A 59 1.21 14.12 -4.40
CA ALA A 59 2.32 14.15 -5.36
C ALA A 59 1.93 14.85 -6.68
N ARG A 60 0.68 14.71 -7.13
CA ARG A 60 0.16 15.42 -8.32
C ARG A 60 0.00 16.93 -8.10
N ARG A 61 -0.26 17.40 -6.88
CA ARG A 61 -0.39 18.83 -6.56
C ARG A 61 0.96 19.56 -6.51
N LEU A 62 2.05 18.82 -6.36
CA LEU A 62 3.42 19.34 -6.38
C LEU A 62 4.06 19.31 -7.77
N ARG A 63 3.27 19.01 -8.81
CA ARG A 63 3.70 19.04 -10.22
C ARG A 63 3.58 20.44 -10.80
#